data_AF-A0A7C6RBW3-F1
#
_entry.id   AF-A0A7C6RBW3-F1
#
_cell.length_a   1.000
_cell.length_b   1.000
_cell.length_c   1.000
_cell.angle_alpha   90.00
_cell.angle_beta   90.00
_cell.angle_gamma   90.00
#
_symmetry.space_group_name_H-M   'P 1'
#
loop_
_entity.id
_entity.type
_entity.pdbx_description
1 polymer ?
#
loop_
_entity_poly.entity_id
_entity_poly.type
_entity_poly.pdbx_seq_one_letter_code
_entity_poly.pdbx_strand_id
1 'polypeptide(L)'
;MQEKNIYLVFSKTGTWLSRVISLVSRVKYAHSSLSFDPSFTEMYSFGRINPDNPFSGGFVVENLYEGVYKKFPRCECIIYKIGVTAEQYSALKEQVEHFLRNREKYKYNFLGLFCVLLNRPLKRKYHYFCSQFVAEVLINSHILTSEKRPELITSKDLQMYMQDKDLIYEGFTALTPRYLEIGKALTP
;
A
#
# COMPACT_ATOMS: atom_id res chain seq x y z
N MET A 1 8.73 19.40 -18.01
CA MET A 1 9.03 18.86 -16.66
C MET A 1 9.15 17.35 -16.79
N GLN A 2 10.09 16.72 -16.11
CA GLN A 2 10.25 15.27 -16.18
C GLN A 2 9.11 14.63 -15.38
N GLU A 3 8.20 13.92 -16.05
CA GLU A 3 7.08 13.23 -15.41
C GLU A 3 7.63 12.19 -14.41
N LYS A 4 7.20 12.28 -13.16
CA LYS A 4 7.52 11.30 -12.12
C LYS A 4 6.30 10.43 -11.89
N ASN A 5 6.54 9.16 -11.60
CA ASN A 5 5.48 8.19 -11.36
C ASN A 5 5.64 7.58 -9.99
N ILE A 6 4.50 7.31 -9.36
CA ILE A 6 4.41 6.46 -8.18
C ILE A 6 3.45 5.32 -8.48
N TYR A 7 3.50 4.29 -7.65
CA TYR A 7 2.67 3.12 -7.83
C TYR A 7 1.99 2.73 -6.54
N LEU A 8 0.69 2.49 -6.61
CA LEU A 8 -0.08 1.92 -5.51
C LEU A 8 -0.34 0.45 -5.80
N VAL A 9 0.11 -0.40 -4.90
CA VAL A 9 -0.04 -1.85 -4.99
C VAL A 9 -1.04 -2.29 -3.93
N PHE A 10 -2.17 -2.82 -4.36
CA PHE A 10 -3.16 -3.39 -3.46
C PHE A 10 -3.11 -4.91 -3.58
N SER A 11 -2.94 -5.61 -2.45
CA SER A 11 -2.75 -7.05 -2.47
C SER A 11 -3.71 -7.80 -1.56
N LYS A 12 -4.06 -9.00 -2.03
CA LYS A 12 -4.77 -10.03 -1.28
C LYS A 12 -3.75 -11.07 -0.90
N THR A 13 -3.31 -11.02 0.35
CA THR A 13 -2.34 -11.99 0.85
C THR A 13 -3.06 -13.23 1.40
N GLY A 14 -2.41 -14.39 1.39
CA GLY A 14 -2.96 -15.62 1.97
C GLY A 14 -3.07 -15.63 3.50
N THR A 15 -2.86 -14.48 4.15
CA THR A 15 -2.70 -14.37 5.61
C THR A 15 -4.04 -14.34 6.31
N TRP A 16 -4.08 -14.81 7.57
CA TRP A 16 -5.32 -14.81 8.36
C TRP A 16 -5.93 -13.40 8.48
N LEU A 17 -5.11 -12.39 8.76
CA LEU A 17 -5.56 -11.01 8.85
C LEU A 17 -6.17 -10.51 7.54
N SER A 18 -5.50 -10.77 6.40
CA SER A 18 -6.06 -10.41 5.08
C SER A 18 -7.39 -11.10 4.83
N ARG A 19 -7.54 -12.37 5.21
CA ARG A 19 -8.81 -13.11 5.05
C ARG A 19 -9.92 -12.50 5.90
N VAL A 20 -9.64 -12.13 7.16
CA VAL A 20 -10.62 -11.50 8.05
C VAL A 20 -11.04 -10.14 7.52
N ILE A 21 -10.09 -9.27 7.17
CA ILE A 21 -10.39 -7.93 6.64
C ILE A 21 -11.19 -8.05 5.34
N SER A 22 -10.78 -8.93 4.43
CA SER A 22 -11.47 -9.16 3.16
C SER A 22 -12.92 -9.63 3.36
N LEU A 23 -13.14 -10.54 4.31
CA LEU A 23 -14.48 -11.06 4.63
C LEU A 23 -15.37 -9.96 5.21
N VAL A 24 -14.89 -9.26 6.24
CA VAL A 24 -15.70 -8.29 6.99
C VAL A 24 -15.94 -7.01 6.17
N SER A 25 -14.92 -6.53 5.47
CA SER A 25 -14.97 -5.29 4.69
C SER A 25 -15.41 -5.51 3.24
N ARG A 26 -15.69 -6.77 2.84
CA ARG A 26 -16.00 -7.19 1.47
C ARG A 26 -15.02 -6.62 0.44
N VAL A 27 -13.73 -6.62 0.79
CA VAL A 27 -12.64 -6.06 0.00
C VAL A 27 -11.77 -7.17 -0.56
N LYS A 28 -11.54 -7.18 -1.87
CA LYS A 28 -10.66 -8.17 -2.51
C LYS A 28 -9.22 -7.98 -2.07
N TYR A 29 -8.70 -6.76 -2.21
CA TYR A 29 -7.32 -6.40 -1.90
C TYR A 29 -7.23 -5.65 -0.55
N ALA A 30 -6.97 -6.40 0.52
CA ALA A 30 -7.00 -5.87 1.89
C ALA A 30 -5.74 -5.06 2.26
N HIS A 31 -4.60 -5.36 1.63
CA HIS A 31 -3.34 -4.69 1.91
C HIS A 31 -3.04 -3.62 0.87
N SER A 32 -2.38 -2.53 1.29
CA SER A 32 -2.01 -1.39 0.44
C SER A 32 -0.54 -1.03 0.66
N SER A 33 0.23 -0.88 -0.41
CA SER A 33 1.63 -0.46 -0.37
C SER A 33 1.91 0.61 -1.43
N LEU A 34 2.91 1.45 -1.17
CA LEU A 34 3.37 2.51 -2.08
C LEU A 34 4.75 2.14 -2.64
N SER A 35 4.97 2.31 -3.94
CA SER A 35 6.29 2.19 -4.57
C SER A 35 6.62 3.44 -5.37
N PHE A 36 7.91 3.80 -5.42
CA PHE A 36 8.45 4.84 -6.29
C PHE A 36 9.04 4.30 -7.58
N ASP A 37 9.14 2.97 -7.71
CA ASP A 37 9.82 2.29 -8.81
C ASP A 37 8.98 1.11 -9.36
N PRO A 38 8.91 0.94 -10.70
CA PRO A 38 8.10 -0.10 -11.35
C PRO A 38 8.66 -1.53 -11.21
N SER A 39 9.82 -1.74 -10.59
CA SER A 39 10.32 -3.08 -10.26
C SER A 39 9.60 -3.70 -9.08
N PHE A 40 8.91 -2.91 -8.23
CA PHE A 40 8.23 -3.38 -7.03
C PHE A 40 9.11 -4.19 -6.06
N THR A 41 10.42 -4.00 -6.14
CA THR A 41 11.41 -4.59 -5.22
C THR A 41 11.43 -3.87 -3.88
N GLU A 42 11.04 -2.60 -3.86
CA GLU A 42 10.85 -1.79 -2.66
C GLU A 42 9.45 -1.17 -2.65
N MET A 43 8.59 -1.67 -1.76
CA MET A 43 7.27 -1.13 -1.48
C MET A 43 7.15 -0.78 0.00
N TYR A 44 6.63 0.40 0.28
CA TYR A 44 6.52 0.95 1.62
C TYR A 44 5.10 0.76 2.14
N SER A 45 4.96 0.15 3.32
CA SER A 45 3.65 -0.06 3.93
C SER A 45 3.74 -0.25 5.45
N PHE A 46 2.58 -0.35 6.08
CA PHE A 46 2.47 -0.91 7.42
C PHE A 46 2.02 -2.35 7.35
N GLY A 47 2.82 -3.25 7.93
CA GLY A 47 2.63 -4.68 7.80
C GLY A 47 3.26 -5.43 8.96
N ARG A 48 3.46 -6.74 8.77
CA ARG A 48 4.13 -7.59 9.76
C ARG A 48 5.64 -7.44 9.62
N ILE A 49 6.32 -7.10 10.72
CA ILE A 49 7.78 -7.06 10.79
C ILE A 49 8.33 -8.49 10.85
N ASN A 50 7.69 -9.34 11.66
CA ASN A 50 8.00 -10.77 11.72
C ASN A 50 6.87 -11.57 11.03
N PRO A 51 7.15 -12.29 9.93
CA PRO A 51 6.17 -13.10 9.23
C PRO A 51 5.43 -14.13 10.10
N ASP A 52 6.09 -14.63 11.15
CA ASP A 52 5.60 -15.70 12.03
C ASP A 52 4.89 -15.16 13.28
N ASN A 53 4.99 -13.86 13.58
CA ASN A 53 4.23 -13.21 14.66
C ASN A 53 3.19 -12.23 14.08
N PRO A 54 1.89 -12.58 14.09
CA PRO A 54 0.85 -11.73 13.49
C PRO A 54 0.64 -10.40 14.22
N PHE A 55 1.13 -10.26 15.46
CA PHE A 55 1.00 -9.04 16.27
C PHE A 55 2.25 -8.15 16.26
N SER A 56 3.37 -8.64 15.67
CA SER A 56 4.57 -7.84 15.45
C SER A 56 4.44 -7.11 14.12
N GLY A 57 3.84 -5.92 14.15
CA GLY A 57 3.67 -5.10 12.97
C GLY A 57 4.11 -3.66 13.18
N GLY A 58 4.50 -3.01 12.09
CA GLY A 58 5.01 -1.65 12.03
C GLY A 58 5.31 -1.25 10.59
N PHE A 59 6.15 -0.25 10.41
CA PHE A 59 6.55 0.22 9.08
C PHE A 59 7.56 -0.75 8.45
N VAL A 60 7.29 -1.19 7.22
CA VAL A 60 8.08 -2.21 6.52
C VAL A 60 8.39 -1.80 5.08
N VAL A 61 9.52 -2.31 4.57
CA VAL A 61 9.85 -2.32 3.15
C VAL A 61 9.62 -3.73 2.65
N GLU A 62 8.72 -3.88 1.70
CA GLU A 62 8.28 -5.15 1.14
C GLU A 62 8.79 -5.31 -0.29
N ASN A 63 9.06 -6.54 -0.70
CA ASN A 63 9.38 -6.89 -2.08
C ASN A 63 8.26 -7.78 -2.62
N LEU A 64 7.66 -7.40 -3.77
CA LEU A 64 6.52 -8.12 -4.37
C LEU A 64 6.88 -9.56 -4.79
N TYR A 65 8.16 -9.89 -4.92
CA TYR A 65 8.66 -11.18 -5.36
C TYR A 65 9.23 -12.05 -4.24
N GLU A 66 9.21 -11.56 -2.99
CA GLU A 66 9.75 -12.24 -1.82
C GLU A 66 8.73 -12.35 -0.68
N GLY A 67 9.20 -12.83 0.48
CA GLY A 67 8.42 -12.85 1.72
C GLY A 67 7.04 -13.51 1.58
N VAL A 68 5.99 -12.79 2.00
CA VAL A 68 4.61 -13.28 1.97
C VAL A 68 4.13 -13.61 0.56
N TYR A 69 4.58 -12.85 -0.44
CA TYR A 69 4.13 -13.02 -1.83
C TYR A 69 4.69 -14.29 -2.46
N LYS A 70 5.93 -14.66 -2.11
CA LYS A 70 6.54 -15.94 -2.51
C LYS A 70 6.01 -17.12 -1.69
N LYS A 71 5.76 -16.93 -0.39
CA LYS A 71 5.26 -17.99 0.53
C LYS A 71 3.83 -18.43 0.20
N PHE A 72 2.99 -17.54 -0.32
CA PHE A 72 1.59 -17.82 -0.64
C PHE A 72 1.34 -17.67 -2.16
N PRO A 73 1.35 -18.78 -2.94
CA PRO A 73 1.32 -18.72 -4.41
C PRO A 73 -0.01 -18.21 -4.99
N ARG A 74 -1.06 -18.14 -4.16
CA ARG A 74 -2.38 -17.59 -4.53
C ARG A 74 -2.54 -16.12 -4.13
N CYS A 75 -1.45 -15.41 -3.85
CA CYS A 75 -1.52 -13.96 -3.67
C CYS A 75 -1.93 -13.30 -4.98
N GLU A 76 -2.88 -12.37 -4.88
CA GLU A 76 -3.32 -11.55 -6.00
C GLU A 76 -2.98 -10.09 -5.70
N CYS A 77 -2.68 -9.31 -6.72
CA CYS A 77 -2.55 -7.86 -6.60
C CYS A 77 -3.21 -7.13 -7.77
N ILE A 78 -3.51 -5.87 -7.51
CA ILE A 78 -3.80 -4.86 -8.51
C ILE A 78 -2.81 -3.70 -8.31
N ILE A 79 -2.24 -3.22 -9.42
CA ILE A 79 -1.19 -2.21 -9.43
C ILE A 79 -1.64 -1.03 -10.27
N TYR A 80 -1.64 0.15 -9.67
CA TYR A 80 -1.93 1.39 -10.35
C TYR A 80 -0.68 2.27 -10.44
N LYS A 81 -0.46 2.87 -11.60
CA LYS A 81 0.52 3.94 -11.82
C LYS A 81 -0.18 5.29 -11.74
N ILE A 82 0.46 6.24 -11.07
CA ILE A 82 -0.05 7.59 -10.89
C ILE A 82 1.04 8.56 -11.29
N GLY A 83 0.75 9.43 -12.26
CA GLY A 83 1.61 10.55 -12.63
C GLY A 83 1.53 11.64 -11.57
N VAL A 84 2.68 12.15 -11.14
CA VAL A 84 2.79 13.20 -10.12
C VAL A 84 3.78 14.28 -10.55
N THR A 85 3.60 15.49 -10.04
CA THR A 85 4.58 16.56 -10.26
C THR A 85 5.88 16.27 -9.50
N ALA A 86 6.97 16.97 -9.85
CA ALA A 86 8.24 16.83 -9.16
C ALA A 86 8.14 17.25 -7.67
N GLU A 87 7.31 18.25 -7.39
CA GLU A 87 7.04 18.77 -6.04
C GLU A 87 6.27 17.73 -5.21
N GLN A 88 5.18 17.17 -5.76
CA GLN A 88 4.41 16.11 -5.11
C GLN A 88 5.27 14.87 -4.83
N TYR A 89 6.09 14.46 -5.81
CA TYR A 89 7.00 13.33 -5.66
C TYR A 89 8.03 13.57 -4.55
N SER A 90 8.62 14.77 -4.50
CA SER A 90 9.63 15.12 -3.50
C SER A 90 9.02 15.17 -2.10
N ALA A 91 7.85 15.79 -1.94
CA ALA A 91 7.11 15.83 -0.68
C ALA A 91 6.77 14.41 -0.20
N LEU A 92 6.26 13.55 -1.09
CA LEU A 92 5.92 12.18 -0.77
C LEU A 92 7.15 11.38 -0.34
N LYS A 93 8.26 11.53 -1.05
CA LYS A 93 9.51 10.86 -0.73
C LYS A 93 10.03 11.29 0.64
N GLU A 94 10.00 12.57 0.96
CA GLU A 94 10.42 13.08 2.28
C GLU A 94 9.58 12.46 3.42
N GLN A 95 8.26 12.37 3.24
CA GLN A 95 7.37 11.73 4.21
C GLN A 95 7.74 10.26 4.40
N VAL A 96 7.87 9.48 3.32
CA VAL A 96 8.23 8.06 3.39
C VAL A 96 9.60 7.86 4.05
N GLU A 97 10.59 8.69 3.71
CA GLU A 97 11.91 8.65 4.34
C GLU A 97 11.84 8.99 5.84
N HIS A 98 10.96 9.89 6.26
CA HIS A 98 10.73 10.17 7.68
C HIS A 98 10.20 8.92 8.41
N PHE A 99 9.24 8.20 7.84
CA PHE A 99 8.77 6.92 8.37
C PHE A 99 9.90 5.88 8.43
N LEU A 100 10.71 5.79 7.37
CA LEU A 100 11.82 4.85 7.29
C LEU A 100 12.89 5.12 8.36
N ARG A 101 13.33 6.38 8.53
CA ARG A 101 14.31 6.79 9.55
C ARG A 101 13.82 6.53 10.98
N ASN A 102 12.50 6.55 11.19
CA ASN A 102 11.88 6.38 12.50
C ASN A 102 11.16 5.03 12.66
N ARG A 103 11.40 4.06 11.77
CA ARG A 103 10.62 2.80 11.67
C ARG A 103 10.46 2.05 13.00
N GLU A 104 11.50 2.04 13.83
CA GLU A 104 11.51 1.34 15.13
C GLU A 104 10.51 1.93 16.14
N LYS A 105 10.08 3.18 15.96
CA LYS A 105 9.06 3.82 16.80
C LYS A 105 7.65 3.39 16.41
N TYR A 106 7.45 3.00 15.14
CA TYR A 106 6.13 2.77 14.57
C TYR A 106 5.64 1.35 14.80
N LYS A 107 4.36 1.24 15.17
CA LYS A 107 3.67 -0.03 15.42
C LYS A 107 2.42 -0.12 14.57
N TYR A 108 1.91 -1.34 14.42
CA TYR A 108 0.66 -1.57 13.69
C TYR A 108 -0.56 -1.18 14.55
N ASN A 109 -1.52 -0.45 13.97
CA ASN A 109 -2.73 -0.01 14.66
C ASN A 109 -3.88 -1.02 14.55
N PHE A 110 -3.75 -2.19 15.19
CA PHE A 110 -4.79 -3.23 15.17
C PHE A 110 -6.14 -2.72 15.71
N LEU A 111 -6.11 -1.96 16.81
CA LEU A 111 -7.32 -1.34 17.38
C LEU A 111 -7.98 -0.39 16.38
N GLY A 112 -7.20 0.47 15.73
CA GLY A 112 -7.71 1.38 14.71
C GLY A 112 -8.31 0.66 13.52
N LEU A 113 -7.71 -0.44 13.07
CA LEU A 113 -8.25 -1.28 12.00
C LEU A 113 -9.65 -1.81 12.32
N PHE A 114 -9.92 -2.23 13.56
CA PHE A 114 -11.27 -2.62 13.97
C PHE A 114 -12.22 -1.43 14.10
N CYS A 115 -11.74 -0.28 14.56
CA CYS A 115 -12.55 0.94 14.65
C CYS A 115 -12.98 1.48 13.27
N VAL A 116 -12.19 1.27 12.22
CA VAL A 116 -12.57 1.56 10.82
C VAL A 116 -13.86 0.85 10.44
N LEU A 117 -14.01 -0.43 10.84
CA LEU A 117 -15.22 -1.23 10.56
C LEU A 117 -16.46 -0.67 11.24
N LEU A 118 -16.28 0.08 12.33
CA LEU A 118 -17.34 0.77 13.07
C LEU A 118 -17.48 2.24 12.66
N ASN A 119 -16.76 2.68 11.63
CA ASN A 119 -16.66 4.07 11.17
C ASN A 119 -16.26 5.06 12.30
N ARG A 120 -15.38 4.64 13.21
CA ARG A 120 -14.85 5.47 14.30
C ARG A 120 -13.35 5.71 14.12
N PRO A 121 -12.89 6.96 13.93
CA PRO A 121 -11.47 7.22 13.74
C PRO A 121 -10.73 7.03 15.07
N LEU A 122 -9.69 6.19 15.09
CA LEU A 122 -8.80 6.04 16.24
C LEU A 122 -7.37 6.38 15.83
N LYS A 123 -6.98 7.63 16.07
CA LYS A 123 -5.59 8.08 15.89
C LYS A 123 -4.77 7.76 17.13
N ARG A 124 -3.66 7.06 16.93
CA ARG A 124 -2.68 6.76 17.99
C ARG A 124 -1.30 7.16 17.51
N LYS A 125 -0.55 7.88 18.35
CA LYS A 125 0.81 8.32 18.00
C LYS A 125 1.68 7.11 17.64
N TYR A 126 2.39 7.20 16.52
CA TYR A 126 3.23 6.13 15.97
C TYR A 126 2.50 4.80 15.66
N HIS A 127 1.18 4.80 15.52
CA HIS A 127 0.43 3.59 15.18
C HIS A 127 -0.37 3.80 13.89
N TYR A 128 -0.09 2.96 12.89
CA TYR A 128 -0.77 3.01 11.59
C TYR A 128 -1.14 1.61 11.10
N PHE A 129 -2.15 1.53 10.26
CA PHE A 129 -2.37 0.39 9.36
C PHE A 129 -2.06 0.81 7.91
N CYS A 130 -1.98 -0.17 7.00
CA CYS A 130 -1.47 0.04 5.64
C CYS A 130 -2.20 1.15 4.87
N SER A 131 -3.54 1.11 4.79
CA SER A 131 -4.29 2.14 4.06
C SER A 131 -4.29 3.50 4.76
N GLN A 132 -4.23 3.57 6.09
CA GLN A 132 -4.08 4.83 6.83
C GLN A 132 -2.75 5.50 6.47
N PHE A 133 -1.65 4.74 6.46
CA PHE A 133 -0.33 5.26 6.09
C PHE A 133 -0.34 5.78 4.65
N VAL A 134 -0.78 4.98 3.69
CA VAL A 134 -0.82 5.38 2.27
C VAL A 134 -1.68 6.63 2.09
N ALA A 135 -2.86 6.68 2.72
CA ALA A 135 -3.71 7.86 2.68
C ALA A 135 -3.05 9.10 3.27
N GLU A 136 -2.43 8.99 4.45
CA GLU A 136 -1.78 10.12 5.13
C GLU A 136 -0.65 10.71 4.29
N VAL A 137 0.23 9.87 3.72
CA VAL A 137 1.34 10.39 2.91
C VAL A 137 0.88 10.98 1.58
N LEU A 138 -0.15 10.42 0.94
CA LEU A 138 -0.71 10.98 -0.30
C LEU A 138 -1.45 12.31 -0.07
N ILE A 139 -2.19 12.43 1.03
CA ILE A 139 -2.90 13.66 1.41
C ILE A 139 -1.89 14.75 1.77
N ASN A 140 -0.90 14.44 2.61
CA ASN A 140 0.13 15.41 3.01
C ASN A 140 1.01 15.87 1.84
N SER A 141 1.08 15.09 0.76
CA SER A 141 1.83 15.42 -0.45
C SER A 141 0.96 16.04 -1.54
N HIS A 142 -0.30 16.36 -1.24
CA HIS A 142 -1.26 16.93 -2.17
C HIS A 142 -1.51 16.08 -3.44
N ILE A 143 -1.40 14.76 -3.33
CA ILE A 143 -1.69 13.79 -4.41
C ILE A 143 -3.12 13.27 -4.28
N LEU A 144 -3.63 13.15 -3.05
CA LEU A 144 -5.00 12.73 -2.75
C LEU A 144 -5.74 13.84 -2.00
N THR A 145 -6.95 14.14 -2.44
CA THR A 145 -7.91 14.94 -1.66
C THR A 145 -9.01 14.03 -1.13
N SER A 146 -9.30 14.10 0.18
CA SER A 146 -10.38 13.32 0.78
C SER A 146 -11.03 14.09 1.94
N GLU A 147 -12.35 13.95 2.06
CA GLU A 147 -13.10 14.43 3.23
C GLU A 147 -12.98 13.46 4.42
N LYS A 148 -12.63 12.18 4.15
CA LYS A 148 -12.38 11.20 5.21
C LYS A 148 -11.02 11.43 5.83
N ARG A 149 -10.94 11.25 7.14
CA ARG A 149 -9.66 11.19 7.84
C ARG A 149 -8.87 9.94 7.43
N PRO A 150 -7.53 9.97 7.37
CA PRO A 150 -6.71 8.80 7.05
C PRO A 150 -7.06 7.55 7.88
N GLU A 151 -7.42 7.73 9.14
CA GLU A 151 -7.79 6.65 10.08
C GLU A 151 -9.11 5.96 9.71
N LEU A 152 -9.84 6.44 8.70
CA LEU A 152 -11.08 5.84 8.18
C LEU A 152 -10.97 5.44 6.71
N ILE A 153 -9.83 5.69 6.06
CA ILE A 153 -9.64 5.39 4.64
C ILE A 153 -9.24 3.92 4.50
N THR A 154 -10.07 3.15 3.80
CA THR A 154 -9.82 1.75 3.48
C THR A 154 -9.02 1.59 2.17
N SER A 155 -8.48 0.39 1.94
CA SER A 155 -7.86 0.03 0.65
C SER A 155 -8.82 0.20 -0.54
N LYS A 156 -10.13 0.04 -0.33
CA LYS A 156 -11.17 0.30 -1.35
C LYS A 156 -11.35 1.79 -1.60
N ASP A 157 -11.42 2.58 -0.53
CA ASP A 157 -11.53 4.04 -0.65
C ASP A 157 -10.34 4.60 -1.46
N LEU A 158 -9.11 4.16 -1.18
CA LEU A 158 -7.93 4.55 -1.96
C LEU A 158 -8.06 4.23 -3.46
N GLN A 159 -8.52 3.03 -3.80
CA GLN A 159 -8.75 2.65 -5.20
C GLN A 159 -9.82 3.50 -5.88
N MET A 160 -10.83 3.96 -5.13
CA MET A 160 -11.92 4.80 -5.63
C MET A 160 -11.55 6.28 -5.74
N TYR A 161 -10.82 6.84 -4.77
CA TYR A 161 -10.50 8.27 -4.71
C TYR A 161 -9.41 8.69 -5.68
N MET A 162 -8.53 7.79 -6.07
CA MET A 162 -7.53 8.05 -7.11
C MET A 162 -8.19 8.08 -8.48
N GLN A 163 -8.49 9.27 -9.02
CA GLN A 163 -9.17 9.42 -10.32
C GLN A 163 -8.22 9.23 -11.50
N ASP A 164 -7.06 9.90 -11.50
CA ASP A 164 -6.07 9.85 -12.58
C ASP A 164 -5.04 8.75 -12.31
N LYS A 165 -5.40 7.51 -12.66
CA LYS A 165 -4.54 6.33 -12.48
C LYS A 165 -4.61 5.37 -13.68
N ASP A 166 -3.46 4.84 -14.05
CA ASP A 166 -3.35 3.78 -15.05
C ASP A 166 -3.31 2.42 -14.36
N LEU A 167 -4.16 1.48 -14.79
CA LEU A 167 -4.04 0.08 -14.37
C LEU A 167 -2.84 -0.55 -15.08
N ILE A 168 -1.81 -0.94 -14.32
CA ILE A 168 -0.60 -1.58 -14.84
C ILE A 168 -0.73 -3.10 -14.83
N TYR A 169 -1.35 -3.66 -13.78
CA TYR A 169 -1.44 -5.10 -13.63
C TYR A 169 -2.61 -5.46 -12.70
N GLU A 170 -3.32 -6.54 -13.03
CA GLU A 170 -4.21 -7.23 -12.10
C GLU A 170 -4.07 -8.74 -12.28
N GLY A 171 -3.82 -9.47 -11.19
CA GLY A 171 -3.70 -10.92 -11.24
C GLY A 171 -2.84 -11.51 -10.12
N PHE A 172 -2.32 -12.72 -10.34
CA PHE A 172 -1.44 -13.38 -9.38
C PHE A 172 -0.08 -12.71 -9.29
N THR A 173 0.38 -12.41 -8.08
CA THR A 173 1.68 -11.73 -7.85
C THR A 173 2.86 -12.49 -8.46
N ALA A 174 2.77 -13.82 -8.53
CA ALA A 174 3.78 -14.68 -9.15
C ALA A 174 3.94 -14.47 -10.68
N LEU A 175 2.93 -13.92 -11.35
CA LEU A 175 2.93 -13.68 -12.80
C LEU A 175 3.32 -12.24 -13.16
N THR A 176 3.47 -11.36 -12.17
CA THR A 176 3.78 -9.95 -12.38
C THR A 176 5.10 -9.73 -13.14
N PRO A 177 6.23 -10.41 -12.85
CA PRO A 177 7.48 -10.21 -13.61
C PRO A 177 7.30 -10.42 -15.11
N ARG A 178 6.66 -11.53 -15.50
CA ARG A 178 6.40 -11.88 -16.89
C ARG A 178 5.53 -10.85 -17.60
N TYR A 179 4.53 -10.30 -16.92
CA TYR A 179 3.65 -9.28 -17.50
C TYR A 179 4.41 -7.97 -17.77
N LEU A 180 5.23 -7.53 -16.81
CA LEU A 180 6.01 -6.30 -16.95
C LEU A 180 7.10 -6.41 -18.03
N GLU A 181 7.69 -7.59 -18.21
CA GLU A 181 8.63 -7.85 -19.31
C GLU A 181 7.95 -7.76 -20.68
N ILE A 182 6.76 -8.36 -20.83
CA ILE A 182 5.98 -8.29 -22.08
C ILE A 182 5.56 -6.85 -22.39
N GLY A 183 5.12 -6.09 -21.37
CA GLY A 183 4.75 -4.69 -21.54
C GLY A 183 5.91 -3.80 -22.03
N LYS A 184 7.14 -4.06 -21.56
CA LYS A 184 8.36 -3.38 -22.04
C LYS A 184 8.73 -3.75 -23.48
N ALA A 185 8.44 -4.99 -23.90
CA ALA A 185 8.71 -5.45 -25.26
C ALA A 185 7.71 -4.91 -26.31
N LEU A 186 6.56 -4.39 -25.87
CA LEU A 186 5.49 -3.87 -26.73
C LEU A 186 5.42 -2.33 -26.78
N THR A 187 6.33 -1.63 -26.08
CA THR A 187 6.47 -0.17 -26.17
C THR A 187 7.62 0.14 -27.16
N PRO A 188 7.33 0.77 -28.32
CA PRO A 188 8.33 1.03 -29.37
C PRO A 188 9.40 2.06 -28.97
#